data_AF-A0A645G9W5-F1
#
_entry.id   AF-A0A645G9W5-F1
#
_cell.length_a   1.000
_cell.length_b   1.000
_cell.length_c   1.000
_cell.angle_alpha   90.00
_cell.angle_beta   90.00
_cell.angle_gamma   90.00
#
_symmetry.space_group_name_H-M   'P 1'
#
loop_
_entity.id
_entity.type
_entity.pdbx_description
1 polymer ?
#
loop_
_entity_poly.entity_id
_entity_poly.type
_entity_poly.pdbx_seq_one_letter_code
_entity_poly.pdbx_strand_id
1 'polypeptide(L)'
;MLEGAYGGVSQVASVSKMSSIEDGTRLDKYSGSSLMHYDYHEMIYLVRGNKTYPATKKNFIKYFPDQKREINEYIKQKGFSFADNHNVVELFNYLSMPK
;
A
#
# COMPACT_ATOMS: atom_id res chain seq x y z
N MET A 1 -27.54 50.59 -2.96
CA MET A 1 -28.50 49.50 -2.72
C MET A 1 -29.31 49.29 -3.99
N LEU A 2 -29.06 48.19 -4.69
CA LEU A 2 -30.09 47.25 -5.17
C LEU A 2 -29.38 45.90 -5.35
N GLU A 3 -29.72 44.94 -4.49
CA GLU A 3 -29.36 43.54 -4.63
C GLU A 3 -30.04 42.98 -5.88
N GLY A 4 -29.28 42.23 -6.67
CA GLY A 4 -29.75 41.47 -7.82
C GLY A 4 -28.72 40.40 -8.11
N ALA A 5 -29.09 39.15 -7.84
CA ALA A 5 -28.25 37.96 -7.92
C ALA A 5 -27.85 37.61 -9.36
N TYR A 6 -27.00 38.42 -9.99
CA TYR A 6 -26.30 38.08 -11.23
C TYR A 6 -24.91 38.72 -11.21
N GLY A 7 -24.02 38.09 -10.44
CA GLY A 7 -22.59 38.37 -10.45
C GLY A 7 -21.81 37.15 -10.94
N GLY A 8 -21.55 37.09 -12.25
CA GLY A 8 -20.33 36.48 -12.79
C GLY A 8 -20.22 34.94 -12.83
N VAL A 9 -20.57 34.38 -14.00
CA VAL A 9 -20.08 33.15 -14.65
C VAL A 9 -20.07 31.83 -13.85
N SER A 10 -21.07 31.00 -14.16
CA SER A 10 -21.04 29.54 -13.98
C SER A 10 -19.83 28.94 -14.71
N GLN A 11 -18.76 28.59 -14.00
CA GLN A 11 -17.78 27.65 -14.54
C GLN A 11 -18.44 26.28 -14.57
N VAL A 12 -18.81 25.88 -15.78
CA VAL A 12 -19.30 24.54 -16.12
C VAL A 12 -18.30 23.53 -15.52
N ALA A 13 -18.71 22.84 -14.46
CA ALA A 13 -17.94 21.73 -13.93
C ALA A 13 -17.84 20.68 -15.04
N SER A 14 -16.70 20.62 -15.71
CA SER A 14 -16.45 19.64 -16.76
C SER A 14 -16.46 18.27 -16.09
N VAL A 15 -17.56 17.53 -16.27
CA VAL A 15 -17.66 16.13 -15.85
C VAL A 15 -16.71 15.34 -16.74
N SER A 16 -15.52 15.05 -16.23
CA SER A 16 -14.63 14.06 -16.83
C SER A 16 -14.77 12.76 -16.07
N LYS A 17 -15.84 12.02 -16.38
CA LYS A 17 -15.99 10.62 -15.99
C LYS A 17 -15.22 9.78 -17.00
N MET A 18 -14.11 9.18 -16.59
CA MET A 18 -13.77 7.86 -17.10
C MET A 18 -12.91 7.10 -16.10
N SER A 19 -13.54 6.11 -15.49
CA SER A 19 -12.93 4.98 -14.79
C SER A 19 -12.31 4.03 -15.81
N SER A 20 -11.07 3.59 -15.58
CA SER A 20 -10.65 2.25 -15.99
C SER A 20 -9.71 1.68 -14.94
N ILE A 21 -10.12 0.56 -14.38
CA ILE A 21 -9.29 -0.36 -13.61
C ILE A 21 -8.63 -1.24 -14.66
N GLU A 22 -7.31 -1.23 -14.76
CA GLU A 22 -6.58 -2.29 -15.43
C GLU A 22 -5.30 -2.63 -14.65
N ASP A 23 -5.12 -3.93 -14.51
CA ASP A 23 -4.14 -4.65 -13.71
C ASP A 23 -2.70 -4.44 -14.22
N GLY A 24 -1.73 -4.43 -13.31
CA GLY A 24 -0.30 -4.49 -13.64
C GLY A 24 0.46 -3.15 -13.73
N THR A 25 0.93 -2.68 -12.57
CA THR A 25 2.26 -2.04 -12.41
C THR A 25 2.63 -0.88 -13.34
N ARG A 26 1.75 0.10 -13.54
CA ARG A 26 2.16 1.38 -14.15
C ARG A 26 1.29 2.56 -13.69
N LEU A 27 1.96 3.58 -13.15
CA LEU A 27 1.36 4.89 -12.86
C LEU A 27 1.31 5.72 -14.14
N ASP A 28 0.12 6.00 -14.64
CA ASP A 28 -0.08 6.94 -15.75
C ASP A 28 -0.12 8.39 -15.27
N LYS A 29 0.52 9.26 -16.05
CA LYS A 29 0.78 10.66 -15.73
C LYS A 29 -0.43 11.51 -16.14
N TYR A 30 -1.12 12.10 -15.16
CA TYR A 30 -2.26 12.99 -15.39
C TYR A 30 -1.80 14.35 -15.91
N SER A 31 -2.14 14.71 -17.17
CA SER A 31 -1.99 16.07 -17.68
C SER A 31 -3.22 16.91 -17.33
N GLY A 32 -3.18 17.58 -16.17
CA GLY A 32 -4.18 18.57 -15.76
C GLY A 32 -3.57 19.49 -14.71
N SER A 33 -3.79 20.80 -14.83
CA SER A 33 -3.09 21.86 -14.09
C SER A 33 -3.50 22.02 -12.61
N SER A 34 -3.74 20.93 -11.90
CA SER A 34 -3.88 20.92 -10.44
C SER A 34 -2.89 19.94 -9.86
N LEU A 35 -1.95 20.43 -9.04
CA LEU A 35 -1.06 19.63 -8.21
C LEU A 35 -1.89 18.84 -7.18
N MET A 36 -2.36 17.67 -7.59
CA MET A 36 -2.87 16.65 -6.67
C MET A 36 -1.66 16.07 -5.94
N HIS A 37 -1.55 16.36 -4.65
CA HIS A 37 -0.61 15.65 -3.78
C HIS A 37 -1.12 14.23 -3.62
N TYR A 38 -0.35 13.23 -4.06
CA TYR A 38 -0.63 11.83 -3.83
C TYR A 38 0.56 11.20 -3.11
N ASP A 39 0.28 10.53 -2.00
CA ASP A 39 1.25 9.69 -1.30
C ASP A 39 1.03 8.23 -1.72
N TYR A 40 2.10 7.58 -2.15
CA TYR A 40 2.07 6.19 -2.61
C TYR A 40 2.83 5.31 -1.64
N HIS A 41 2.18 4.25 -1.18
CA HIS A 41 2.77 3.24 -0.30
C HIS A 41 2.36 1.84 -0.73
N GLU A 42 3.34 0.96 -0.83
CA GLU A 42 3.12 -0.48 -1.01
C GLU A 42 3.16 -1.17 0.35
N MET A 43 2.30 -2.18 0.55
CA MET A 43 2.30 -3.00 1.76
C MET A 43 2.13 -4.47 1.40
N ILE A 44 2.98 -5.33 1.96
CA ILE A 44 2.89 -6.78 1.79
C ILE A 44 1.90 -7.38 2.79
N TYR A 45 1.12 -8.36 2.31
CA TYR A 45 0.19 -9.14 3.10
C TYR A 45 0.56 -10.64 3.05
N LEU A 46 0.47 -11.29 4.22
CA LEU A 46 0.52 -12.74 4.36
C LEU A 46 -0.89 -13.31 4.10
N VAL A 47 -0.99 -14.33 3.24
CA VAL A 47 -2.27 -14.95 2.86
C VAL A 47 -2.37 -16.35 3.46
N ARG A 48 -3.39 -16.62 4.28
CA ARG A 48 -3.65 -17.95 4.85
C ARG A 48 -5.12 -18.32 4.69
N GLY A 49 -5.41 -19.25 3.77
CA GLY A 49 -6.79 -19.55 3.35
C GLY A 49 -7.45 -18.29 2.77
N ASN A 50 -8.66 -17.95 3.24
CA ASN A 50 -9.42 -16.79 2.77
C ASN A 50 -9.12 -15.49 3.58
N LYS A 51 -8.01 -15.44 4.32
CA LYS A 51 -7.66 -14.29 5.16
C LYS A 51 -6.32 -13.70 4.76
N THR A 52 -6.26 -12.37 4.72
CA THR A 52 -5.04 -11.60 4.51
C THR A 52 -4.63 -10.91 5.82
N TYR A 53 -3.34 -10.88 6.09
CA TYR A 53 -2.76 -10.28 7.30
C TYR A 53 -1.63 -9.34 6.91
N PRO A 54 -1.58 -8.10 7.42
CA PRO A 54 -0.44 -7.23 7.20
C PRO A 54 0.86 -7.90 7.63
N ALA A 55 1.94 -7.74 6.88
CA ALA A 55 3.25 -8.30 7.18
C ALA A 55 3.89 -7.61 8.40
N THR A 56 3.45 -7.98 9.59
CA THR A 56 3.99 -7.50 10.87
C THR A 56 4.60 -8.65 11.63
N LYS A 57 5.52 -8.35 12.56
CA LYS A 57 6.10 -9.34 13.48
C LYS A 57 5.05 -10.25 14.12
N LYS A 58 3.95 -9.66 14.62
CA LYS A 58 2.86 -10.40 15.27
C LYS A 58 2.20 -11.40 14.31
N ASN A 59 1.95 -10.98 13.07
CA ASN A 59 1.31 -11.82 12.07
C ASN A 59 2.27 -12.88 11.52
N PHE A 60 3.56 -12.59 11.38
CA PHE A 60 4.58 -13.60 11.06
C PHE A 60 4.65 -14.70 12.12
N ILE A 61 4.68 -14.33 13.41
CA ILE A 61 4.67 -15.32 14.50
C ILE A 61 3.38 -16.15 14.48
N LYS A 62 2.23 -15.56 14.12
CA LYS A 62 0.98 -16.30 13.96
C LYS A 62 0.99 -17.23 12.74
N TYR A 63 1.68 -16.82 11.67
CA TYR A 63 1.77 -17.58 10.43
C TYR A 63 2.72 -18.78 10.58
N PHE A 64 3.86 -18.58 11.24
CA PHE A 64 4.87 -19.60 11.55
C PHE A 64 5.03 -19.75 13.08
N PRO A 65 4.06 -20.38 13.76
CA PRO A 65 4.04 -20.45 15.23
C PRO A 65 5.25 -21.16 15.83
N ASP A 66 5.76 -22.19 15.15
CA ASP A 66 6.86 -23.03 15.64
C ASP A 66 8.24 -22.38 15.46
N GLN A 67 8.33 -21.30 14.68
CA GLN A 67 9.58 -20.61 14.34
C GLN A 67 9.71 -19.23 15.01
N LYS A 68 8.99 -19.02 16.13
CA LYS A 68 8.99 -17.73 16.85
C LYS A 68 10.40 -17.26 17.22
N ARG A 69 11.29 -18.18 17.60
CA ARG A 69 12.66 -17.83 18.00
C ARG A 69 13.44 -17.28 16.81
N GLU A 70 13.38 -17.97 15.69
CA GLU A 70 14.07 -17.62 14.44
C GLU A 70 13.58 -16.31 13.87
N ILE A 71 12.26 -16.05 13.90
CA ILE A 71 11.70 -14.74 13.55
C ILE A 71 12.33 -13.63 14.38
N ASN A 72 12.44 -13.82 15.70
CA ASN A 72 13.02 -12.81 16.58
C ASN A 72 14.52 -12.61 16.34
N GLU A 73 15.26 -13.68 16.04
CA GLU A 73 16.68 -13.61 15.75
C GLU A 73 16.96 -12.91 14.41
N TYR A 74 16.19 -13.24 13.37
CA TYR A 74 16.30 -12.59 12.05
C TYR A 74 16.01 -11.09 12.15
N ILE A 75 14.92 -10.70 12.84
CA ILE A 75 14.54 -9.29 12.99
C ILE A 75 15.54 -8.50 13.85
N LYS A 76 16.30 -9.16 14.74
CA LYS A 76 17.33 -8.49 15.55
C LYS A 76 18.55 -8.06 14.73
N GLN A 77 18.70 -8.53 13.49
CA GLN A 77 19.78 -8.09 12.62
C GLN A 77 19.64 -6.59 12.32
N LYS A 78 20.78 -5.89 12.33
CA LYS A 78 20.83 -4.45 12.11
C LYS A 78 20.37 -4.16 10.67
N GLY A 79 19.20 -3.53 10.52
CA GLY A 79 18.66 -3.11 9.21
C GLY A 79 17.30 -3.69 8.85
N PHE A 80 16.75 -4.61 9.66
CA PHE A 80 15.42 -5.17 9.37
C PHE A 80 14.31 -4.13 9.60
N SER A 81 13.48 -3.91 8.58
CA SER A 81 12.28 -3.07 8.66
C SER A 81 11.11 -3.74 7.95
N PHE A 82 9.94 -3.77 8.60
CA PHE A 82 8.69 -4.24 7.98
C PHE A 82 8.11 -3.28 6.95
N ALA A 83 8.63 -2.05 6.88
CA ALA A 83 8.29 -1.09 5.82
C ALA A 83 9.08 -1.35 4.54
N ASP A 84 10.15 -2.15 4.61
CA ASP A 84 10.92 -2.57 3.44
C ASP A 84 10.37 -3.89 2.92
N ASN A 85 9.76 -3.83 1.74
CA ASN A 85 9.18 -5.00 1.07
C ASN A 85 10.21 -6.11 0.85
N HIS A 86 11.48 -5.77 0.58
CA HIS A 86 12.53 -6.76 0.36
C HIS A 86 12.80 -7.58 1.62
N ASN A 87 12.98 -6.91 2.76
CA ASN A 87 13.17 -7.56 4.07
C ASN A 87 12.03 -8.52 4.42
N VAL A 88 10.78 -8.12 4.12
CA VAL A 88 9.60 -8.94 4.40
C VAL A 88 9.60 -10.22 3.55
N VAL A 89 9.91 -10.12 2.26
CA VAL A 89 10.00 -11.27 1.34
C VAL A 89 11.14 -12.19 1.76
N GLU A 90 12.31 -11.65 2.10
CA GLU A 90 13.44 -12.45 2.58
C GLU A 90 13.10 -13.23 3.86
N LEU A 91 12.48 -12.57 4.84
CA LEU A 91 12.03 -13.25 6.07
C LEU A 91 11.05 -14.38 5.74
N PHE A 92 10.09 -14.14 4.84
CA PHE A 92 9.13 -15.17 4.44
C PHE A 92 9.83 -16.37 3.78
N ASN A 93 10.77 -16.13 2.87
CA ASN A 93 11.53 -17.18 2.19
C ASN A 93 12.39 -17.98 3.18
N TYR A 94 13.09 -17.29 4.08
CA TYR A 94 13.90 -17.92 5.13
C TYR A 94 13.07 -18.88 6.02
N LEU A 95 11.84 -18.50 6.36
CA LEU A 95 10.95 -19.32 7.20
C LEU A 95 10.27 -20.46 6.44
N SER A 96 10.04 -20.29 5.13
CA SER A 96 9.31 -21.24 4.29
C SER A 96 10.18 -22.35 3.70
N MET A 97 11.51 -22.17 3.67
CA MET A 97 12.42 -23.21 3.19
C MET A 97 12.53 -24.36 4.20
N PRO A 98 12.53 -25.63 3.74
CA PRO A 98 12.81 -26.77 4.59
C PRO A 98 14.25 -26.68 5.14
N LYS A 99 14.41 -26.97 6.43
CA LYS A 99 15.70 -27.01 7.12
C LYS A 99 16.30 -28.40 7.13
#